data_AF-A0A8J6JEN9-F1
#
_entry.id   AF-A0A8J6JEN9-F1
#
_cell.length_a   1.000
_cell.length_b   1.000
_cell.length_c   1.000
_cell.angle_alpha   90.00
_cell.angle_beta   90.00
_cell.angle_gamma   90.00
#
_symmetry.space_group_name_H-M   'P 1'
#
loop_
_entity.id
_entity.type
_entity.pdbx_description
1 polymer ?
#
loop_
_entity_poly.entity_id
_entity_poly.type
_entity_poly.pdbx_seq_one_letter_code
_entity_poly.pdbx_strand_id
1 'polypeptide(L)'
;MDETGIRSISIKLKALYTDGFRHNYSDFFPLIVEIAKDDNNYSLDYLSENIEAARAMVEKDYIGGEKEFRGLYRPLSKLSDHINLEIGRYSYYSINEQQVKDLEKRNQTLQRDLRTATDELEKAQKTVSSMQTELIAVLSIFAAIVLAFSGNISFLGNTLSGIKEVCLFKTAFFVLLCGLIIFNSIFLMMYIVGKIIGRNIYARCKSENCTCGEDGAPACCGITRIRKRLPYVFWMNAILLIMVVVDVVLWCLNLNYWRMPF
;
A
#
# COMPACT_ATOMS: atom_id res chain seq x y z
N MET A 1 3.09 -25.66 -54.88
CA MET A 1 3.69 -25.68 -56.24
C MET A 1 2.81 -26.53 -57.15
N ASP A 2 2.73 -26.26 -58.46
CA ASP A 2 1.91 -27.06 -59.37
C ASP A 2 2.62 -28.38 -59.77
N GLU A 3 1.89 -29.30 -60.37
CA GLU A 3 2.40 -30.63 -60.77
C GLU A 3 3.60 -30.53 -61.74
N THR A 4 3.58 -29.52 -62.62
CA THR A 4 4.67 -29.26 -63.57
C THR A 4 5.95 -28.81 -62.86
N GLY A 5 5.83 -27.93 -61.87
CA GLY A 5 6.94 -27.51 -61.01
C GLY A 5 7.50 -28.67 -60.18
N ILE A 6 6.64 -29.52 -59.62
CA ILE A 6 7.04 -30.73 -58.88
C ILE A 6 7.84 -31.66 -59.77
N ARG A 7 7.35 -31.95 -60.98
CA ARG A 7 8.05 -32.80 -61.95
C ARG A 7 9.42 -32.23 -62.33
N SER A 8 9.50 -30.92 -62.59
CA SER A 8 10.76 -30.24 -62.92
C SER A 8 11.81 -30.38 -61.82
N ILE A 9 11.42 -30.25 -60.56
CA ILE A 9 12.30 -30.43 -59.40
C ILE A 9 12.72 -31.90 -59.24
N SER A 10 11.79 -32.84 -59.40
CA SER A 10 12.11 -34.27 -59.36
C SER A 10 13.14 -34.66 -60.42
N ILE A 11 13.09 -34.07 -61.63
CA ILE A 11 14.11 -34.27 -62.67
C ILE A 11 15.47 -33.72 -62.23
N LYS A 12 15.52 -32.51 -61.65
CA LYS A 12 16.77 -31.93 -61.12
C LYS A 12 17.38 -32.78 -60.00
N LEU A 13 16.54 -33.26 -59.08
CA LEU A 13 16.96 -34.15 -58.00
C LEU A 13 17.46 -35.49 -58.55
N LYS A 14 16.80 -36.06 -59.57
CA LYS A 14 17.28 -37.26 -60.25
C LYS A 14 18.70 -37.05 -60.77
N ALA A 15 18.94 -35.96 -61.50
CA ALA A 15 20.26 -35.64 -62.04
C ALA A 15 21.31 -35.55 -60.93
N LEU A 16 20.99 -34.88 -59.81
CA LEU A 16 21.88 -34.77 -58.65
C LEU A 16 22.24 -36.13 -58.05
N TYR A 17 21.26 -37.02 -57.86
CA TYR A 17 21.48 -38.32 -57.22
C TYR A 17 22.08 -39.40 -58.14
N THR A 18 22.18 -39.15 -59.45
CA THR A 18 22.66 -40.15 -60.43
C THR A 18 24.12 -40.52 -60.20
N ASP A 19 24.96 -39.57 -59.75
CA ASP A 19 26.40 -39.78 -59.52
C ASP A 19 26.74 -40.23 -58.10
N GLY A 20 25.78 -40.84 -57.39
CA GLY A 20 25.99 -41.32 -56.02
C GLY A 20 26.08 -40.21 -54.96
N PHE A 21 25.58 -39.01 -55.28
CA PHE A 21 25.50 -37.91 -54.33
C PHE A 21 24.77 -38.34 -53.05
N ARG A 22 25.34 -37.97 -51.90
CA ARG A 22 24.75 -38.21 -50.59
C ARG A 22 24.65 -36.87 -49.87
N HIS A 23 23.42 -36.46 -49.57
CA HIS A 23 23.20 -35.29 -48.72
C HIS A 23 23.63 -35.58 -47.29
N ASN A 24 24.14 -34.54 -46.61
CA ASN A 24 24.56 -34.60 -45.23
C ASN A 24 23.42 -34.13 -44.31
N TYR A 25 23.06 -34.96 -43.34
CA TYR A 25 21.91 -34.72 -42.47
C TYR A 25 22.11 -33.53 -41.54
N SER A 26 23.35 -33.28 -41.10
CA SER A 26 23.67 -32.15 -40.22
C SER A 26 23.39 -30.80 -40.86
N ASP A 27 23.38 -30.73 -42.19
CA ASP A 27 23.33 -29.47 -42.92
C ASP A 27 21.88 -28.98 -43.09
N PHE A 28 20.90 -29.84 -42.85
CA PHE A 28 19.48 -29.46 -42.95
C PHE A 28 19.03 -28.58 -41.80
N PHE A 29 19.43 -28.87 -40.56
CA PHE A 29 18.93 -28.09 -39.41
C PHE A 29 19.26 -26.59 -39.53
N PRO A 30 20.50 -26.16 -39.84
CA PRO A 30 20.80 -24.73 -40.07
C PRO A 30 19.96 -24.12 -41.19
N LEU A 31 19.70 -24.86 -42.27
CA LEU A 31 18.87 -24.40 -43.38
C LEU A 31 17.40 -24.25 -42.97
N ILE A 32 16.86 -25.19 -42.20
CA ILE A 32 15.51 -25.12 -41.63
C ILE A 32 15.38 -23.89 -40.73
N VAL A 33 16.36 -23.64 -39.87
CA VAL A 33 16.40 -22.44 -39.02
C VAL A 33 16.41 -21.16 -39.85
N GLU A 34 17.17 -21.13 -40.96
CA GLU A 34 17.21 -19.96 -41.84
C GLU A 34 15.89 -19.73 -42.57
N ILE A 35 15.29 -20.78 -43.14
CA ILE A 35 13.97 -20.74 -43.80
C ILE A 35 12.88 -20.30 -42.82
N ALA A 36 12.99 -20.68 -41.56
CA ALA A 36 11.98 -20.39 -40.55
C ALA A 36 12.06 -18.98 -39.94
N LYS A 37 13.03 -18.16 -40.34
CA LYS A 37 13.10 -16.76 -39.90
C LYS A 37 11.94 -15.95 -40.49
N ASP A 38 11.38 -15.06 -39.70
CA ASP A 38 10.28 -14.16 -40.11
C ASP A 38 10.69 -13.08 -41.13
N ASP A 39 11.97 -13.00 -41.51
CA ASP A 39 12.52 -11.95 -42.38
C ASP A 39 12.57 -12.31 -43.87
N ASN A 40 12.03 -13.46 -44.25
CA ASN A 40 12.06 -13.96 -45.63
C ASN A 40 10.68 -14.44 -46.10
N ASN A 41 10.56 -14.71 -47.41
CA ASN A 41 9.33 -15.16 -48.05
C ASN A 41 9.22 -16.70 -48.13
N TYR A 42 10.05 -17.44 -47.38
CA TYR A 42 10.01 -18.89 -47.36
C TYR A 42 9.06 -19.41 -46.27
N SER A 43 8.66 -20.67 -46.39
CA SER A 43 7.78 -21.33 -45.43
C SER A 43 8.18 -22.79 -45.30
N LEU A 44 8.33 -23.25 -44.06
CA LEU A 44 8.57 -24.66 -43.76
C LEU A 44 7.40 -25.54 -44.19
N ASP A 45 6.16 -25.04 -44.09
CA ASP A 45 4.97 -25.77 -44.52
C ASP A 45 5.01 -26.01 -46.02
N TYR A 46 5.32 -24.97 -46.81
CA TYR A 46 5.48 -25.13 -48.26
C TYR A 46 6.66 -26.03 -48.63
N LEU A 47 7.77 -25.99 -47.89
CA LEU A 47 8.90 -26.90 -48.11
C LEU A 47 8.47 -28.36 -47.89
N SER A 48 7.84 -28.64 -46.74
CA SER A 48 7.32 -29.95 -46.35
C SER A 48 6.31 -30.48 -47.37
N GLU A 49 5.31 -29.67 -47.73
CA GLU A 49 4.29 -30.07 -48.71
C GLU A 49 4.89 -30.35 -50.09
N ASN A 50 5.78 -29.48 -50.58
CA ASN A 50 6.34 -29.62 -51.92
C ASN A 50 7.30 -30.81 -52.03
N ILE A 51 8.12 -31.07 -50.99
CA ILE A 51 9.05 -32.21 -51.01
C ILE A 51 8.30 -33.53 -50.86
N GLU A 52 7.22 -33.54 -50.09
CA GLU A 52 6.36 -34.70 -49.94
C GLU A 52 5.56 -34.99 -51.21
N ALA A 53 5.08 -33.95 -51.89
CA ALA A 53 4.44 -34.10 -53.20
C ALA A 53 5.42 -34.64 -54.26
N ALA A 54 6.67 -34.20 -54.25
CA ALA A 54 7.72 -34.76 -55.11
C ALA A 54 8.02 -36.23 -54.77
N ARG A 55 8.12 -36.57 -53.48
CA ARG A 55 8.30 -37.95 -53.00
C ARG A 55 7.16 -38.85 -53.48
N ALA A 56 5.91 -38.43 -53.31
CA ALA A 56 4.72 -39.16 -53.71
C ALA A 56 4.64 -39.38 -55.24
N MET A 57 5.04 -38.39 -56.04
CA MET A 57 5.13 -38.51 -57.50
C MET A 57 6.16 -39.57 -57.91
N VAL A 58 7.35 -39.52 -57.31
CA VAL A 58 8.43 -40.48 -57.59
C VAL A 58 8.08 -41.89 -57.08
N GLU A 59 7.37 -41.99 -55.96
CA GLU A 59 6.87 -43.25 -55.43
C GLU A 59 5.87 -43.93 -56.38
N LYS A 60 4.95 -43.15 -56.97
CA LYS A 60 4.01 -43.66 -57.98
C LYS A 60 4.76 -44.22 -59.20
N ASP A 61 5.78 -43.53 -59.71
CA ASP A 61 6.60 -44.03 -60.83
C ASP A 61 7.38 -45.29 -60.44
N TYR A 62 7.95 -45.34 -59.23
CA TYR A 62 8.68 -46.49 -58.71
C TYR A 62 7.79 -47.74 -58.61
N ILE A 63 6.59 -47.62 -58.04
CA ILE A 63 5.60 -48.71 -57.98
C ILE A 63 5.12 -49.11 -59.37
N GLY A 64 5.01 -48.15 -60.29
CA GLY A 64 4.60 -48.34 -61.69
C GLY A 64 5.65 -48.96 -62.63
N GLY A 65 6.77 -49.45 -62.09
CA GLY A 65 7.85 -50.10 -62.86
C GLY A 65 9.07 -49.22 -63.12
N GLU A 66 9.19 -48.09 -62.43
CA GLU A 66 10.40 -47.26 -62.36
C GLU A 66 10.90 -46.75 -63.73
N LYS A 67 10.06 -45.93 -64.39
CA LYS A 67 10.29 -45.47 -65.77
C LYS A 67 11.05 -44.15 -65.80
N GLU A 68 10.46 -43.09 -65.26
CA GLU A 68 10.97 -41.73 -65.41
C GLU A 68 12.00 -41.38 -64.34
N PHE A 69 11.82 -41.84 -63.09
CA PHE A 69 12.60 -41.44 -61.92
C PHE A 69 13.49 -42.55 -61.36
N ARG A 70 14.00 -43.41 -62.23
CA ARG A 70 14.85 -44.55 -61.85
C ARG A 70 15.99 -44.19 -60.89
N GLY A 71 16.05 -44.89 -59.77
CA GLY A 71 17.05 -44.72 -58.70
C GLY A 71 16.76 -43.58 -57.72
N LEU A 72 15.77 -42.71 -57.97
CA LEU A 72 15.51 -41.51 -57.15
C LEU A 72 14.66 -41.79 -55.91
N TYR A 73 13.78 -42.79 -55.94
CA TYR A 73 12.81 -43.03 -54.87
C TYR A 73 13.46 -43.14 -53.48
N ARG A 74 14.49 -43.99 -53.34
CA ARG A 74 15.16 -44.19 -52.04
C ARG A 74 15.89 -42.93 -51.54
N PRO A 75 16.73 -42.26 -52.33
CA PRO A 75 17.36 -41.00 -51.92
C PRO A 75 16.36 -39.88 -51.58
N LEU A 76 15.30 -39.72 -52.39
CA LEU A 76 14.28 -38.69 -52.16
C LEU A 76 13.43 -38.98 -50.93
N SER A 77 13.08 -40.25 -50.70
CA SER A 77 12.34 -40.64 -49.49
C SER A 77 13.14 -40.34 -48.23
N LYS A 78 14.46 -40.62 -48.23
CA LYS A 78 15.35 -40.21 -47.14
C LYS A 78 15.41 -38.69 -46.98
N LEU A 79 15.54 -37.95 -48.08
CA LEU A 79 15.58 -36.48 -48.04
C LEU A 79 14.31 -35.89 -47.41
N SER A 80 13.13 -36.34 -47.86
CA SER A 80 11.84 -35.89 -47.32
C SER A 80 11.73 -36.21 -45.83
N ASP A 81 12.06 -37.44 -45.44
CA ASP A 81 12.04 -37.90 -44.04
C ASP A 81 12.94 -37.04 -43.14
N HIS A 82 14.18 -36.79 -43.54
CA HIS A 82 15.12 -35.97 -42.76
C HIS A 82 14.70 -34.50 -42.67
N ILE A 83 14.21 -33.91 -43.77
CA ILE A 83 13.72 -32.54 -43.76
C ILE A 83 12.52 -32.41 -42.81
N ASN A 84 11.54 -33.32 -42.91
CA ASN A 84 10.36 -33.29 -42.06
C ASN A 84 10.70 -33.54 -40.58
N LEU A 85 11.69 -34.39 -40.30
CA LEU A 85 12.21 -34.61 -38.95
C LEU A 85 12.85 -33.34 -38.36
N GLU A 86 13.68 -32.63 -39.13
CA GLU A 86 14.30 -31.38 -38.68
C GLU A 86 13.28 -30.23 -38.57
N ILE A 87 12.26 -30.17 -39.43
CA ILE A 87 11.11 -29.26 -39.28
C ILE A 87 10.39 -29.52 -37.96
N GLY A 88 10.08 -30.79 -37.65
CA GLY A 88 9.45 -31.18 -36.39
C GLY A 88 10.30 -30.81 -35.18
N ARG A 89 11.63 -31.03 -35.25
CA ARG A 89 12.58 -30.64 -34.21
C ARG A 89 12.62 -29.12 -34.01
N TYR A 90 12.67 -28.35 -35.09
CA TYR A 90 12.63 -26.89 -35.05
C TYR A 90 11.34 -26.40 -34.39
N SER A 91 10.18 -26.93 -34.80
CA SER A 91 8.87 -26.58 -34.24
C SER A 91 8.83 -26.81 -32.71
N TYR A 92 9.33 -27.97 -32.25
CA TYR A 92 9.43 -28.26 -30.82
C TYR A 92 10.30 -27.23 -30.07
N TYR A 93 11.47 -26.88 -30.59
CA TYR A 93 12.33 -25.86 -29.98
C TYR A 93 11.70 -24.47 -29.97
N SER A 94 11.09 -24.06 -31.09
CA SER A 94 10.42 -22.77 -31.22
C SER A 94 9.26 -22.62 -30.23
N ILE A 95 8.45 -23.67 -30.05
CA ILE A 95 7.35 -23.66 -29.07
C ILE A 95 7.92 -23.55 -27.65
N ASN A 96 8.97 -24.31 -27.34
CA ASN A 96 9.56 -24.29 -26.01
C ASN A 96 10.23 -22.93 -25.71
N GLU A 97 10.90 -22.32 -26.68
CA GLU A 97 11.46 -20.97 -26.54
C GLU A 97 10.36 -19.94 -26.28
N GLN A 98 9.24 -20.02 -27.00
CA GLN A 98 8.10 -19.13 -26.78
C GLN A 98 7.51 -19.31 -25.38
N GLN A 99 7.37 -20.56 -24.90
CA GLN A 99 6.93 -20.84 -23.53
C GLN A 99 7.87 -20.25 -22.49
N VAL A 100 9.19 -20.34 -22.70
CA VAL A 100 10.19 -19.73 -21.81
C VAL A 100 10.04 -18.21 -21.78
N LYS A 101 9.92 -17.54 -22.93
CA LYS A 101 9.69 -16.10 -23.02
C LYS A 101 8.40 -15.67 -22.31
N ASP A 102 7.33 -16.44 -22.44
CA ASP A 102 6.06 -16.16 -21.77
C ASP A 102 6.15 -16.38 -20.26
N LEU A 103 6.88 -17.40 -19.81
CA LEU A 103 7.17 -17.63 -18.38
C LEU A 103 7.99 -16.47 -17.78
N GLU A 104 9.00 -15.97 -18.49
CA GLU A 104 9.78 -14.81 -18.05
C GLU A 104 8.90 -13.56 -17.89
N LYS A 105 8.02 -13.27 -18.87
CA LYS A 105 7.08 -12.15 -18.79
C LYS A 105 6.10 -12.28 -17.62
N ARG A 106 5.59 -13.49 -17.36
CA ARG A 106 4.72 -13.77 -16.21
C ARG A 106 5.48 -13.59 -14.91
N ASN A 107 6.72 -14.06 -14.82
CA ASN A 107 7.54 -13.91 -13.62
C ASN A 107 7.86 -12.43 -13.33
N GLN A 108 8.18 -11.63 -14.35
CA GLN A 108 8.38 -10.19 -14.18
C GLN A 108 7.11 -9.48 -13.69
N THR A 109 5.94 -9.90 -14.19
CA THR A 109 4.65 -9.35 -13.73
C THR A 109 4.37 -9.75 -12.30
N LEU A 110 4.56 -11.03 -11.95
CA LEU A 110 4.40 -11.52 -10.59
C LEU A 110 5.33 -10.80 -9.60
N GLN A 111 6.58 -10.51 -9.98
CA GLN A 111 7.50 -9.73 -9.16
C GLN A 111 7.02 -8.28 -8.95
N ARG A 112 6.43 -7.65 -9.96
CA ARG A 112 5.84 -6.30 -9.85
C ARG A 112 4.62 -6.32 -8.93
N ASP A 113 3.75 -7.30 -9.07
CA ASP A 113 2.54 -7.45 -8.27
C ASP A 113 2.90 -7.73 -6.80
N LEU A 114 3.90 -8.59 -6.54
CA LEU A 114 4.42 -8.84 -5.20
C LEU A 114 4.97 -7.57 -4.54
N ARG A 115 5.75 -6.77 -5.27
CA ARG A 115 6.27 -5.48 -4.75
C ARG A 115 5.13 -4.54 -4.37
N THR A 116 4.11 -4.46 -5.23
CA THR A 116 2.94 -3.61 -4.98
C THR A 116 2.18 -4.08 -3.74
N ALA A 117 1.94 -5.38 -3.62
CA ALA A 117 1.28 -5.98 -2.46
C ALA A 117 2.07 -5.75 -1.16
N THR A 118 3.40 -5.84 -1.19
CA THR A 118 4.25 -5.55 -0.02
C THR A 118 4.18 -4.08 0.38
N ASP A 119 4.18 -3.15 -0.58
CA ASP A 119 4.09 -1.71 -0.31
C ASP A 119 2.71 -1.34 0.29
N GLU A 120 1.64 -1.93 -0.24
CA GLU A 120 0.29 -1.77 0.30
C GLU A 120 0.16 -2.32 1.71
N LEU A 121 0.76 -3.49 1.97
CA LEU A 121 0.79 -4.09 3.30
C LEU A 121 1.55 -3.21 4.31
N GLU A 122 2.70 -2.64 3.91
CA GLU A 122 3.46 -1.74 4.77
C GLU A 122 2.65 -0.46 5.10
N LYS A 123 1.95 0.11 4.11
CA LYS A 123 1.05 1.25 4.32
C LYS A 123 -0.12 0.91 5.25
N ALA A 124 -0.73 -0.26 5.08
CA ALA A 124 -1.79 -0.74 5.94
C ALA A 124 -1.28 -0.92 7.38
N GLN A 125 -0.11 -1.53 7.56
CA GLN A 125 0.53 -1.72 8.87
C GLN A 125 0.81 -0.39 9.57
N LYS A 126 1.36 0.60 8.84
CA LYS A 126 1.56 1.96 9.38
C LYS A 126 0.24 2.59 9.82
N THR A 127 -0.81 2.47 9.00
CA THR A 127 -2.14 2.97 9.32
C THR A 127 -2.70 2.32 10.58
N VAL A 128 -2.61 1.00 10.71
CA VAL A 128 -3.04 0.24 11.89
C VAL A 128 -2.26 0.68 13.14
N SER A 129 -0.93 0.84 13.04
CA SER A 129 -0.11 1.29 14.18
C SER A 129 -0.48 2.70 14.65
N SER A 130 -0.79 3.60 13.71
CA SER A 130 -1.28 4.94 14.00
C SER A 130 -2.66 4.88 14.68
N MET A 131 -3.58 4.07 14.16
CA MET A 131 -4.91 3.89 14.74
C MET A 131 -4.85 3.31 16.16
N GLN A 132 -3.97 2.34 16.42
CA GLN A 132 -3.76 1.81 17.77
C GLN A 132 -3.32 2.91 18.75
N THR A 133 -2.42 3.78 18.31
CA THR A 133 -1.96 4.92 19.12
C THR A 133 -3.12 5.89 19.42
N GLU A 134 -3.94 6.20 18.42
CA GLU A 134 -5.14 7.04 18.60
C GLU A 134 -6.17 6.40 19.53
N LEU A 135 -6.39 5.09 19.44
CA LEU A 135 -7.31 4.36 20.31
C LEU A 135 -6.83 4.35 21.77
N ILE A 136 -5.54 4.08 22.01
CA ILE A 136 -4.93 4.12 23.35
C ILE A 136 -5.06 5.54 23.92
N ALA A 137 -4.80 6.56 23.10
CA ALA A 137 -4.97 7.96 23.47
C ALA A 137 -6.40 8.23 23.92
N VAL A 138 -7.41 7.90 23.10
CA VAL A 138 -8.84 8.09 23.43
C VAL A 138 -9.24 7.35 24.71
N LEU A 139 -8.83 6.09 24.88
CA LEU A 139 -9.11 5.31 26.09
C LEU A 139 -8.52 5.99 27.34
N SER A 140 -7.30 6.52 27.22
CA SER A 140 -6.64 7.25 28.30
C SER A 140 -7.37 8.54 28.68
N ILE A 141 -7.94 9.26 27.70
CA ILE A 141 -8.82 10.42 27.95
C ILE A 141 -10.01 10.00 28.79
N PHE A 142 -10.72 8.96 28.34
CA PHE A 142 -11.94 8.50 29.01
C PHE A 142 -11.65 8.06 30.44
N ALA A 143 -10.58 7.29 30.66
CA ALA A 143 -10.16 6.87 32.00
C ALA A 143 -9.84 8.07 32.90
N ALA A 144 -9.05 9.04 32.42
CA ALA A 144 -8.68 10.23 33.19
C ALA A 144 -9.91 11.09 33.54
N ILE A 145 -10.83 11.27 32.60
CA ILE A 145 -12.08 12.01 32.82
C ILE A 145 -12.95 11.31 33.87
N VAL A 146 -13.15 9.99 33.77
CA VAL A 146 -13.96 9.23 34.73
C VAL A 146 -13.34 9.28 36.12
N LEU A 147 -12.02 9.09 36.24
CA LEU A 147 -11.31 9.17 37.53
C LEU A 147 -11.40 10.57 38.13
N ALA A 148 -11.24 11.63 37.32
CA ALA A 148 -11.35 13.01 37.78
C ALA A 148 -12.77 13.33 38.28
N PHE A 149 -13.82 12.95 37.53
CA PHE A 149 -15.20 13.17 37.96
C PHE A 149 -15.55 12.37 39.21
N SER A 150 -15.19 11.09 39.27
CA SER A 150 -15.46 10.24 40.44
C SER A 150 -14.74 10.76 41.69
N GLY A 151 -13.47 11.16 41.56
CA GLY A 151 -12.70 11.77 42.65
C GLY A 151 -13.28 13.10 43.11
N ASN A 152 -13.67 13.98 42.17
CA ASN A 152 -14.26 15.29 42.49
C ASN A 152 -15.63 15.17 43.16
N ILE A 153 -16.49 14.25 42.69
CA ILE A 153 -17.82 14.00 43.30
C ILE A 153 -17.66 13.46 44.73
N SER A 154 -16.74 12.52 44.95
CA SER A 154 -16.45 11.98 46.27
C SER A 154 -15.89 13.04 47.22
N PHE A 155 -14.94 13.86 46.76
CA PHE A 155 -14.38 14.97 47.53
C PHE A 155 -15.46 16.00 47.93
N LEU A 156 -16.32 16.38 46.99
CA LEU A 156 -17.41 17.31 47.24
C LEU A 156 -18.42 16.72 48.24
N GLY A 157 -18.82 15.47 48.06
CA GLY A 157 -19.75 14.78 48.95
C GLY A 157 -19.23 14.68 50.39
N ASN A 158 -17.95 14.34 50.58
CA ASN A 158 -17.33 14.26 51.89
C ASN A 158 -17.20 15.63 52.56
N THR A 159 -16.85 16.66 51.79
CA THR A 159 -16.72 18.02 52.33
C THR A 159 -18.08 18.60 52.74
N LEU A 160 -19.12 18.42 51.92
CA LEU A 160 -20.48 18.87 52.25
C LEU A 160 -21.06 18.10 53.46
N SER A 161 -20.79 16.79 53.56
CA SER A 161 -21.29 15.97 54.68
C SER A 161 -20.61 16.32 56.02
N GLY A 162 -19.39 16.87 55.98
CA GLY A 162 -18.66 17.33 57.16
C GLY A 162 -19.12 18.69 57.70
N ILE A 163 -19.86 19.47 56.91
CA ILE A 163 -20.42 20.77 57.31
C ILE A 163 -21.78 20.53 57.97
N LYS A 164 -21.78 20.05 59.22
CA LYS A 164 -22.98 19.99 60.06
C LYS A 164 -23.07 21.27 60.90
N GLU A 165 -24.21 21.95 60.85
CA GLU A 165 -24.57 23.12 61.66
C GLU A 165 -23.60 24.32 61.55
N VAL A 166 -23.49 24.88 60.34
CA VAL A 166 -22.65 26.07 60.09
C VAL A 166 -23.46 27.14 59.35
N CYS A 167 -23.26 28.43 59.71
CA CYS A 167 -23.91 29.57 59.07
C CYS A 167 -23.84 29.53 57.54
N LEU A 168 -24.90 30.02 56.89
CA LEU A 168 -25.01 30.07 55.43
C LEU A 168 -23.77 30.66 54.75
N PHE A 169 -23.20 31.73 55.28
CA PHE A 169 -22.01 32.37 54.72
C PHE A 169 -20.74 31.50 54.84
N LYS A 170 -20.55 30.69 55.91
CA LYS A 170 -19.38 29.78 55.99
C LYS A 170 -19.54 28.64 55.00
N THR A 171 -20.77 28.11 54.88
CA THR A 171 -21.10 27.05 53.93
C THR A 171 -20.90 27.52 52.49
N ALA A 172 -21.34 28.74 52.17
CA ALA A 172 -21.10 29.37 50.87
C ALA A 172 -19.61 29.52 50.57
N PHE A 173 -18.80 30.01 51.52
CA PHE A 173 -17.35 30.09 51.40
C PHE A 173 -16.70 28.73 51.07
N PHE A 174 -17.05 27.67 51.82
CA PHE A 174 -16.51 26.34 51.60
C PHE A 174 -16.91 25.76 50.23
N VAL A 175 -18.15 25.96 49.81
CA VAL A 175 -18.62 25.52 48.47
C VAL A 175 -17.88 26.25 47.36
N LEU A 176 -17.65 27.57 47.49
CA LEU A 176 -16.88 28.35 46.51
C LEU A 176 -15.42 27.89 46.43
N LEU A 177 -14.80 27.59 47.58
CA LEU A 177 -13.43 27.08 47.66
C LEU A 177 -13.32 25.68 47.02
N CYS A 178 -14.27 24.79 47.31
CA CYS A 178 -14.37 23.48 46.65
C CYS A 178 -14.57 23.61 45.14
N GLY A 179 -15.43 24.52 44.69
CA GLY A 179 -15.65 24.80 43.26
C GLY A 179 -14.38 25.26 42.56
N LEU A 180 -13.57 26.10 43.22
CA LEU A 180 -12.26 26.52 42.72
C LEU A 180 -11.27 25.36 42.61
N ILE A 181 -11.19 24.49 43.62
CA ILE A 181 -10.31 23.31 43.58
C ILE A 181 -10.74 22.37 42.45
N ILE A 182 -12.04 22.03 42.37
CA ILE A 182 -12.58 21.10 41.37
C ILE A 182 -12.34 21.63 39.95
N PHE A 183 -12.60 22.92 39.71
CA PHE A 183 -12.39 23.52 38.39
C PHE A 183 -10.92 23.46 37.96
N ASN A 184 -9.99 23.79 38.87
CA ASN A 184 -8.56 23.71 38.57
C ASN A 184 -8.06 22.27 38.39
N SER A 185 -8.60 21.31 39.15
CA SER A 185 -8.29 19.88 39.00
C SER A 185 -8.78 19.32 37.65
N ILE A 186 -9.99 19.68 37.20
CA ILE A 186 -10.50 19.29 35.87
C ILE A 186 -9.60 19.87 34.77
N PHE A 187 -9.22 21.14 34.89
CA PHE A 187 -8.34 21.77 33.92
C PHE A 187 -6.96 21.11 33.86
N LEU A 188 -6.36 20.80 35.02
CA LEU A 188 -5.08 20.10 35.10
C LEU A 188 -5.14 18.72 34.44
N MET A 189 -6.19 17.94 34.70
CA MET A 189 -6.37 16.62 34.10
C MET A 189 -6.56 16.71 32.59
N MET A 190 -7.39 17.65 32.11
CA MET A 190 -7.53 17.91 30.69
C MET A 190 -6.18 18.29 30.06
N TYR A 191 -5.41 19.17 30.71
CA TYR A 191 -4.08 19.58 30.25
C TYR A 191 -3.10 18.41 30.11
N ILE A 192 -3.01 17.54 31.12
CA ILE A 192 -2.15 16.34 31.08
C ILE A 192 -2.57 15.43 29.94
N VAL A 193 -3.88 15.22 29.77
CA VAL A 193 -4.43 14.42 28.66
C VAL A 193 -4.03 15.00 27.30
N GLY A 194 -4.23 16.30 27.07
CA GLY A 194 -3.80 16.92 25.81
C GLY A 194 -2.30 16.82 25.55
N LYS A 195 -1.48 16.90 26.62
CA LYS A 195 -0.03 16.72 26.52
C LYS A 195 0.35 15.27 26.14
N ILE A 196 -0.33 14.26 26.67
CA ILE A 196 -0.12 12.84 26.31
C ILE A 196 -0.45 12.59 24.83
N ILE A 197 -1.49 13.24 24.30
CA ILE A 197 -1.94 13.07 22.91
C ILE A 197 -1.10 13.92 21.93
N GLY A 198 -0.20 14.78 22.43
CA GLY A 198 0.53 15.74 21.60
C GLY A 198 -0.38 16.82 20.98
N ARG A 199 -1.60 16.99 21.50
CA ARG A 199 -2.56 18.01 21.05
C ARG A 199 -2.60 19.13 22.07
N ASN A 200 -2.11 20.31 21.67
CA ASN A 200 -2.16 21.50 22.51
C ASN A 200 -3.61 21.93 22.77
N ILE A 201 -4.00 21.98 24.04
CA ILE A 201 -5.31 22.50 24.50
C ILE A 201 -5.33 24.03 24.55
N TYR A 202 -4.15 24.66 24.40
CA TYR A 202 -4.04 26.11 24.29
C TYR A 202 -4.75 26.62 23.04
N ALA A 203 -5.36 27.80 23.15
CA ALA A 203 -5.87 28.51 21.98
C ALA A 203 -4.75 28.69 20.94
N ARG A 204 -4.99 28.33 19.68
CA ARG A 204 -4.01 28.45 18.59
C ARG A 204 -3.75 29.93 18.31
N CYS A 205 -2.49 30.37 18.42
CA CYS A 205 -2.07 31.72 18.06
C CYS A 205 -1.47 31.75 16.65
N LYS A 206 -1.83 32.75 15.84
CA LYS A 206 -1.33 32.96 14.46
C LYS A 206 -0.26 34.08 14.34
N SER A 207 0.36 34.54 15.44
CA SER A 207 1.19 35.78 15.65
C SER A 207 0.35 37.05 15.98
N GLU A 208 0.84 38.14 16.59
CA GLU A 208 2.17 38.59 17.07
C GLU A 208 2.21 38.83 18.60
N ASN A 209 1.08 38.71 19.32
CA ASN A 209 1.02 38.98 20.77
C ASN A 209 0.72 37.77 21.66
N CYS A 210 1.10 36.59 21.19
CA CYS A 210 1.44 35.42 22.01
C CYS A 210 2.96 35.41 22.23
N THR A 211 3.45 36.44 22.92
CA THR A 211 4.83 36.96 22.89
C THR A 211 5.90 36.05 23.53
N CYS A 212 6.85 35.67 22.70
CA CYS A 212 8.26 35.48 23.02
C CYS A 212 9.00 36.65 22.37
N GLY A 213 9.92 37.32 23.06
CA GLY A 213 10.83 38.31 22.46
C GLY A 213 11.80 37.64 21.49
N GLU A 214 12.60 38.44 20.79
CA GLU A 214 13.54 37.98 19.73
C GLU A 214 14.46 36.83 20.19
N ASP A 215 14.74 36.71 21.49
CA ASP A 215 15.58 35.65 22.09
C ASP A 215 14.82 34.50 22.77
N GLY A 216 13.52 34.35 22.51
CA GLY A 216 12.69 33.32 23.16
C GLY A 216 12.31 33.63 24.61
N ALA A 217 12.72 34.78 25.15
CA ALA A 217 12.35 35.24 26.49
C ALA A 217 10.92 35.82 26.56
N PRO A 218 10.14 35.62 27.63
CA PRO A 218 8.80 36.20 27.80
C PRO A 218 8.79 37.74 27.81
N ALA A 219 8.21 38.41 26.79
CA ALA A 219 8.05 39.87 26.80
C ALA A 219 6.85 40.37 27.67
N CYS A 220 6.21 39.49 28.44
CA CYS A 220 4.98 39.80 29.20
C CYS A 220 4.99 39.17 30.59
N CYS A 221 4.32 39.84 31.53
CA CYS A 221 4.08 39.35 32.88
C CYS A 221 3.29 38.01 32.85
N GLY A 222 3.52 37.12 33.82
CA GLY A 222 2.95 35.76 33.81
C GLY A 222 1.41 35.72 33.72
N ILE A 223 0.73 36.69 34.32
CA ILE A 223 -0.74 36.79 34.38
C ILE A 223 -1.35 37.07 32.99
N THR A 224 -0.76 37.99 32.22
CA THR A 224 -1.26 38.33 30.87
C THR A 224 -1.04 37.20 29.88
N ARG A 225 -0.01 36.38 30.09
CA ARG A 225 0.24 35.16 29.30
C ARG A 225 -0.82 34.09 29.55
N ILE A 226 -1.19 33.83 30.81
CA ILE A 226 -2.23 32.86 31.15
C ILE A 226 -3.59 33.32 30.60
N ARG A 227 -3.92 34.61 30.73
CA ARG A 227 -5.15 35.20 30.17
C ARG A 227 -5.28 35.00 28.65
N LYS A 228 -4.18 35.08 27.91
CA LYS A 228 -4.20 34.94 26.43
C LYS A 228 -4.17 33.49 25.96
N ARG A 229 -3.38 32.62 26.61
CA ARG A 229 -3.27 31.20 26.23
C ARG A 229 -4.44 30.35 26.74
N LEU A 230 -5.05 30.75 27.86
CA LEU A 230 -6.12 30.03 28.56
C LEU A 230 -7.21 31.02 29.04
N PRO A 231 -7.90 31.71 28.11
CA PRO A 231 -8.85 32.77 28.47
C PRO A 231 -10.00 32.27 29.34
N TYR A 232 -10.53 31.07 29.05
CA TYR A 232 -11.64 30.48 29.81
C TYR A 232 -11.28 30.18 31.27
N VAL A 233 -10.13 29.56 31.51
CA VAL A 233 -9.65 29.23 32.87
C VAL A 233 -9.41 30.49 33.67
N PHE A 234 -8.79 31.48 33.05
CA PHE A 234 -8.49 32.75 33.69
C PHE A 234 -9.76 33.49 34.14
N TRP A 235 -10.75 33.65 33.26
CA TRP A 235 -11.99 34.34 33.59
C TRP A 235 -12.84 33.58 34.61
N MET A 236 -12.94 32.25 34.50
CA MET A 236 -13.65 31.42 35.49
C MET A 236 -13.02 31.54 36.89
N ASN A 237 -11.70 31.39 36.99
CA ASN A 237 -11.00 31.53 38.27
C ASN A 237 -11.13 32.95 38.84
N ALA A 238 -11.06 33.99 37.98
CA ALA A 238 -11.26 35.37 38.41
C ALA A 238 -12.67 35.61 38.96
N ILE A 239 -13.72 35.10 38.30
CA ILE A 239 -15.11 35.20 38.75
C ILE A 239 -15.30 34.46 40.08
N LEU A 240 -14.77 33.24 40.22
CA LEU A 240 -14.83 32.47 41.47
C LEU A 240 -14.13 33.20 42.61
N LEU A 241 -12.96 33.79 42.38
CA LEU A 241 -12.26 34.61 43.38
C LEU A 241 -13.05 35.86 43.78
N ILE A 242 -13.68 36.54 42.82
CA ILE A 242 -14.55 37.69 43.12
C ILE A 242 -15.74 37.26 44.00
N MET A 243 -16.38 36.13 43.70
CA MET A 243 -17.47 35.60 44.52
C MET A 243 -17.01 35.26 45.95
N VAL A 244 -15.80 34.70 46.11
CA VAL A 244 -15.20 34.45 47.43
C VAL A 244 -14.99 35.76 48.20
N VAL A 245 -14.48 36.81 47.53
CA VAL A 245 -14.28 38.13 48.17
C VAL A 245 -15.61 38.75 48.57
N VAL A 246 -16.64 38.68 47.71
CA VAL A 246 -17.99 39.18 48.01
C VAL A 246 -18.58 38.45 49.21
N ASP A 247 -18.45 37.13 49.27
CA ASP A 247 -18.93 36.33 50.40
C ASP A 247 -18.23 36.72 51.73
N VAL A 248 -16.92 36.96 51.71
CA VAL A 248 -16.17 37.47 52.88
C VAL A 248 -16.59 38.89 53.28
N VAL A 249 -16.87 39.78 52.30
CA VAL A 249 -17.37 41.14 52.59
C VAL A 249 -18.77 41.07 53.19
N LEU A 250 -19.65 40.24 52.65
CA LEU A 250 -21.00 40.01 53.17
C LEU A 250 -20.96 39.41 54.59
N TRP A 251 -20.02 38.49 54.86
CA TRP A 251 -19.74 37.98 56.20
C TRP A 251 -19.40 39.13 57.16
N CYS A 252 -18.43 39.97 56.81
CA CYS A 252 -18.00 41.09 57.65
C CYS A 252 -19.11 42.13 57.88
N LEU A 253 -19.91 42.44 56.86
CA LEU A 253 -21.06 43.34 56.97
C LEU A 253 -22.18 42.74 57.84
N ASN A 254 -22.43 41.44 57.73
CA ASN A 254 -23.40 40.75 58.58
C ASN A 254 -22.97 40.78 60.06
N LEU A 255 -21.66 40.62 60.33
CA LEU A 255 -21.09 40.70 61.67
C LEU A 255 -21.23 42.10 62.29
N ASN A 256 -21.03 43.16 61.49
CA ASN A 256 -21.03 44.55 61.98
C ASN A 256 -22.39 45.25 61.97
N TYR A 257 -23.26 44.97 60.99
CA TYR A 257 -24.50 45.76 60.76
C TYR A 257 -25.79 44.95 60.84
N TRP A 258 -25.87 43.76 60.23
CA TRP A 258 -27.17 43.12 59.98
C TRP A 258 -27.64 42.10 61.02
N ARG A 259 -26.73 41.51 61.82
CA ARG A 259 -27.06 40.51 62.86
C ARG A 259 -28.13 39.50 62.42
N MET A 260 -28.08 39.03 61.16
CA MET A 260 -29.00 37.98 60.73
C MET A 260 -28.71 36.68 61.49
N PRO A 261 -29.73 35.90 61.87
CA PRO A 261 -29.54 34.70 62.67
C PRO A 261 -28.66 33.67 61.95
N PHE A 262 -27.92 32.94 62.79
CA PHE A 262 -26.94 31.91 62.44
C PHE A 262 -27.51 30.82 61.55
#